data_AF-A0A962QFD0-F1
#
_entry.id   AF-A0A962QFD0-F1
#
_cell.length_a   1.000
_cell.length_b   1.000
_cell.length_c   1.000
_cell.angle_alpha   90.00
_cell.angle_beta   90.00
_cell.angle_gamma   90.00
#
_symmetry.space_group_name_H-M   'P 1'
#
loop_
_entity.id
_entity.type
_entity.pdbx_description
1 polymer ?
#
loop_
_entity_poly.entity_id
_entity_poly.type
_entity_poly.pdbx_seq_one_letter_code
_entity_poly.pdbx_strand_id
1 'polypeptide(L)'
;DEFLAALKDVRQQYFIDVSLGGTQPNLDVTQVRIPNQSVSTGQHTQPPPAARSGLPKLLVGLVVLVAALVGGGYIYLFYSANKTPPVIAQPQPPADTQTDAVATALATARQQQQQGQLEQGLQTVRNALRKTPDQPQLLLLETELQTALSAAQPATPTAADIIAQAQQLRQQGQLEQSLTLVQNALAQQPQNDDLRNLQQELQATIADLEQRSQVASLIATAQKGLQQNNLNASRAAIEQGLAIRPGDTELLALQRQVNARQAALDRDQKIASLYQQAEQQLQQKQLDAAL
;
A
#
# COMPACT_ATOMS: atom_id res chain seq x y z
N ASP A 1 -32.31 47.59 56.10
CA ASP A 1 -31.18 48.00 55.22
C ASP A 1 -30.12 46.93 54.97
N GLU A 2 -29.85 45.98 55.88
CA GLU A 2 -28.83 44.92 55.68
C GLU A 2 -28.93 44.15 54.35
N PHE A 3 -30.15 43.88 53.85
CA PHE A 3 -30.36 43.14 52.60
C PHE A 3 -29.83 43.89 51.36
N LEU A 4 -29.86 45.23 51.38
CA LEU A 4 -29.29 46.07 50.32
C LEU A 4 -27.76 46.21 50.43
N ALA A 5 -27.19 46.03 51.63
CA ALA A 5 -25.74 45.93 51.81
C ALA A 5 -25.20 44.62 51.22
N ALA A 6 -25.85 43.48 51.53
CA ALA A 6 -25.46 42.17 50.98
C ALA A 6 -25.52 42.10 49.45
N LEU A 7 -26.53 42.73 48.82
CA LEU A 7 -26.65 42.82 47.36
C LEU A 7 -25.63 43.76 46.69
N LYS A 8 -25.00 44.68 47.44
CA LYS A 8 -23.90 45.52 46.95
C LYS A 8 -22.56 44.78 46.97
N ASP A 9 -22.34 43.95 47.98
CA ASP A 9 -21.07 43.25 48.21
C ASP A 9 -20.78 42.21 47.11
N VAL A 10 -21.77 41.41 46.74
CA VAL A 10 -21.67 40.41 45.65
C VAL A 10 -21.31 41.03 44.30
N ARG A 11 -21.65 42.31 44.07
CA ARG A 11 -21.35 43.00 42.79
C ARG A 11 -19.90 43.48 42.67
N GLN A 12 -19.17 43.62 43.79
CA GLN A 12 -17.78 44.10 43.77
C GLN A 12 -16.75 42.98 43.50
N GLN A 13 -17.10 41.71 43.73
CA GLN A 13 -16.11 40.62 43.79
C GLN A 13 -15.88 39.87 42.46
N TYR A 14 -16.49 40.32 41.36
CA TYR A 14 -16.39 39.68 40.04
C TYR A 14 -15.85 40.58 38.91
N PHE A 15 -15.41 41.81 39.21
CA PHE A 15 -14.60 42.59 38.28
C PHE A 15 -13.12 42.20 38.43
N ILE A 16 -12.69 41.22 37.64
CA ILE A 16 -11.26 41.04 37.35
C ILE A 16 -10.95 41.76 36.04
N ASP A 17 -10.01 42.68 36.14
CA ASP A 17 -9.43 43.45 35.05
C ASP A 17 -8.79 42.53 34.00
N VAL A 18 -9.14 42.70 32.72
CA VAL A 18 -8.38 42.16 31.58
C VAL A 18 -7.96 43.32 30.70
N SER A 19 -7.03 44.11 31.22
CA SER A 19 -6.26 45.05 30.43
C SER A 19 -5.35 44.28 29.46
N LEU A 20 -5.69 44.29 28.17
CA LEU A 20 -4.80 43.89 27.09
C LEU A 20 -4.58 45.06 26.13
N GLY A 21 -3.50 45.80 26.37
CA GLY A 21 -2.94 46.69 25.36
C GLY A 21 -2.37 45.87 24.21
N GLY A 22 -2.89 46.08 22.99
CA GLY A 22 -2.46 45.37 21.79
C GLY A 22 -2.76 46.21 20.55
N THR A 23 -1.71 46.61 19.85
CA THR A 23 -1.74 47.49 18.68
C THR A 23 -2.59 46.96 17.51
N GLN A 24 -3.28 47.90 16.86
CA GLN A 24 -3.78 47.93 15.48
C GLN A 24 -2.96 47.07 14.46
N PRO A 25 -3.59 46.54 13.39
CA PRO A 25 -3.96 47.42 12.27
C PRO A 25 -5.29 47.17 11.53
N ASN A 26 -5.80 48.29 11.01
CA ASN A 26 -6.51 48.50 9.75
C ASN A 26 -6.85 47.26 8.88
N LEU A 27 -8.14 47.02 8.65
CA LEU A 27 -8.63 46.14 7.57
C LEU A 27 -9.23 46.98 6.45
N ASP A 28 -8.51 47.02 5.33
CA ASP A 28 -8.90 47.67 4.08
C ASP A 28 -10.14 46.99 3.47
N VAL A 29 -11.19 47.77 3.18
CA VAL A 29 -12.44 47.27 2.58
C VAL A 29 -12.30 47.31 1.06
N THR A 30 -11.55 46.35 0.50
CA THR A 30 -11.41 46.19 -0.95
C THR A 30 -12.06 44.88 -1.45
N GLN A 31 -13.23 45.07 -2.06
CA GLN A 31 -14.03 44.20 -2.94
C GLN A 31 -13.64 42.71 -3.13
N VAL A 32 -14.55 41.81 -2.75
CA VAL A 32 -14.65 40.46 -3.33
C VAL A 32 -15.69 40.46 -4.45
N ARG A 33 -15.22 40.28 -5.68
CA ARG A 33 -16.01 40.19 -6.91
C ARG A 33 -16.52 38.77 -7.11
N ILE A 34 -17.84 38.57 -7.13
CA ILE A 34 -18.47 37.27 -7.44
C ILE A 34 -18.54 37.06 -8.96
N PRO A 35 -17.98 35.98 -9.53
CA PRO A 35 -18.30 35.53 -10.88
C PRO A 35 -19.54 34.61 -10.87
N ASN A 36 -20.51 35.00 -11.68
CA ASN A 36 -21.82 34.42 -11.91
C ASN A 36 -21.82 32.88 -12.12
N GLN A 37 -22.83 32.18 -11.59
CA GLN A 37 -23.15 30.81 -12.02
C GLN A 37 -23.90 30.85 -13.36
N SER A 38 -23.39 30.19 -14.39
CA SER A 38 -24.14 29.92 -15.61
C SER A 38 -24.71 28.50 -15.57
N VAL A 39 -25.97 28.38 -15.15
CA VAL A 39 -26.77 27.16 -15.33
C VAL A 39 -27.02 26.95 -16.82
N SER A 40 -26.74 25.75 -17.34
CA SER A 40 -27.13 25.35 -18.70
C SER A 40 -27.64 23.91 -18.72
N THR A 41 -28.96 23.79 -18.59
CA THR A 41 -29.85 22.94 -19.41
C THR A 41 -29.27 21.63 -19.97
N GLY A 42 -29.71 20.49 -19.44
CA GLY A 42 -29.56 19.20 -20.11
C GLY A 42 -30.79 18.83 -20.95
N GLN A 43 -30.59 18.06 -22.03
CA GLN A 43 -31.60 17.15 -22.61
C GLN A 43 -30.95 16.03 -23.43
N HIS A 44 -31.41 14.78 -23.19
CA HIS A 44 -31.56 13.65 -24.13
C HIS A 44 -30.26 13.10 -24.83
N THR A 45 -30.18 11.86 -25.36
CA THR A 45 -31.14 10.82 -25.77
C THR A 45 -30.68 9.38 -25.42
N GLN A 46 -31.59 8.40 -25.61
CA GLN A 46 -31.36 6.95 -25.51
C GLN A 46 -30.52 6.34 -26.67
N PRO A 47 -29.96 5.10 -26.52
CA PRO A 47 -29.40 4.25 -27.60
C PRO A 47 -30.53 3.47 -28.34
N PRO A 48 -30.30 2.47 -29.25
CA PRO A 48 -29.10 1.84 -29.83
C PRO A 48 -29.14 1.95 -31.40
N PRO A 49 -28.86 0.96 -32.31
CA PRO A 49 -28.09 -0.32 -32.30
C PRO A 49 -27.17 -0.58 -33.54
N ALA A 50 -26.45 -1.73 -33.52
CA ALA A 50 -25.95 -2.53 -34.67
C ALA A 50 -24.84 -1.93 -35.60
N ALA A 51 -23.92 -2.70 -36.22
CA ALA A 51 -23.66 -4.15 -36.24
C ALA A 51 -22.24 -4.51 -36.76
N ARG A 52 -21.86 -5.79 -36.53
CA ARG A 52 -20.96 -6.66 -37.36
C ARG A 52 -19.43 -6.48 -37.36
N SER A 53 -18.79 -7.45 -36.69
CA SER A 53 -17.73 -8.36 -37.19
C SER A 53 -16.47 -7.84 -37.91
N GLY A 54 -15.30 -8.23 -37.41
CA GLY A 54 -14.08 -8.33 -38.23
C GLY A 54 -12.77 -8.44 -37.44
N LEU A 55 -12.21 -9.65 -37.31
CA LEU A 55 -10.76 -9.80 -37.18
C LEU A 55 -10.11 -9.40 -38.52
N PRO A 56 -8.89 -8.83 -38.49
CA PRO A 56 -7.78 -9.63 -39.00
C PRO A 56 -6.49 -9.54 -38.18
N LYS A 57 -5.55 -10.43 -38.52
CA LYS A 57 -4.20 -10.57 -37.97
C LYS A 57 -3.19 -9.70 -38.75
N LEU A 58 -1.96 -9.66 -38.22
CA LEU A 58 -0.67 -9.43 -38.91
C LEU A 58 -0.29 -8.01 -39.37
N LEU A 59 0.81 -7.50 -38.80
CA LEU A 59 2.14 -7.23 -39.41
C LEU A 59 2.97 -6.50 -38.32
N VAL A 60 4.14 -6.95 -37.83
CA VAL A 60 5.43 -7.39 -38.43
C VAL A 60 6.32 -6.22 -38.88
N GLY A 61 7.53 -6.17 -38.31
CA GLY A 61 8.61 -5.20 -38.59
C GLY A 61 8.89 -4.25 -37.42
N LEU A 62 10.13 -3.96 -37.00
CA LEU A 62 11.44 -4.41 -37.51
C LEU A 62 12.53 -4.16 -36.44
N VAL A 63 13.25 -5.20 -35.99
CA VAL A 63 14.63 -5.10 -35.48
C VAL A 63 15.40 -6.35 -35.91
N VAL A 64 15.99 -6.28 -37.11
CA VAL A 64 17.04 -7.19 -37.57
C VAL A 64 18.34 -6.40 -37.57
N LEU A 65 19.33 -6.73 -36.73
CA LEU A 65 20.73 -6.29 -36.99
C LEU A 65 21.91 -6.98 -36.25
N VAL A 66 21.76 -7.85 -35.23
CA VAL A 66 22.96 -8.26 -34.42
C VAL A 66 23.34 -9.75 -34.45
N ALA A 67 22.44 -10.67 -34.80
CA ALA A 67 22.75 -12.12 -34.78
C ALA A 67 23.40 -12.68 -36.08
N ALA A 68 24.10 -11.85 -36.85
CA ALA A 68 24.63 -12.22 -38.18
C ALA A 68 26.16 -12.43 -38.25
N LEU A 69 26.85 -12.60 -37.11
CA LEU A 69 28.32 -12.57 -37.04
C LEU A 69 29.04 -13.78 -36.41
N VAL A 70 28.33 -14.85 -36.03
CA VAL A 70 28.98 -16.04 -35.41
C VAL A 70 28.67 -17.38 -36.12
N GLY A 71 27.54 -17.50 -36.81
CA GLY A 71 27.09 -18.78 -37.40
C GLY A 71 27.67 -19.18 -38.77
N GLY A 72 28.58 -18.39 -39.35
CA GLY A 72 28.94 -18.50 -40.78
C GLY A 72 30.20 -19.28 -41.15
N GLY A 73 31.01 -19.74 -40.18
CA GLY A 73 32.40 -20.13 -40.44
C GLY A 73 32.72 -21.62 -40.62
N TYR A 74 31.85 -22.55 -40.17
CA TYR A 74 32.30 -23.89 -39.78
C TYR A 74 31.80 -25.07 -40.63
N ILE A 75 31.45 -24.85 -41.91
CA ILE A 75 30.95 -25.90 -42.81
C ILE A 75 32.00 -26.34 -43.86
N TYR A 76 33.18 -25.70 -43.92
CA TYR A 76 34.13 -25.90 -45.03
C TYR A 76 35.24 -26.97 -44.84
N LEU A 77 35.31 -27.68 -43.71
CA LEU A 77 36.48 -28.54 -43.38
C LEU A 77 36.25 -30.07 -43.32
N PHE A 78 35.08 -30.58 -43.72
CA PHE A 78 34.81 -32.03 -43.71
C PHE A 78 34.29 -32.61 -45.05
N TYR A 79 34.77 -32.08 -46.18
CA TYR A 79 34.55 -32.67 -47.50
C TYR A 79 35.86 -33.08 -48.19
N SER A 80 36.48 -34.14 -47.67
CA SER A 80 37.57 -34.88 -48.31
C SER A 80 37.50 -36.33 -47.79
N ALA A 81 36.80 -37.21 -48.51
CA ALA A 81 37.38 -38.04 -49.57
C ALA A 81 38.20 -39.21 -49.03
N ASN A 82 37.56 -40.39 -49.00
CA ASN A 82 38.26 -41.65 -49.21
C ASN A 82 37.37 -42.60 -50.02
N LYS A 83 37.86 -43.01 -51.20
CA LYS A 83 37.28 -44.08 -52.01
C LYS A 83 38.19 -45.30 -51.91
N THR A 84 37.66 -46.44 -51.50
CA THR A 84 38.32 -47.75 -51.62
C THR A 84 37.35 -48.79 -52.16
N PRO A 85 37.74 -49.58 -53.18
CA PRO A 85 36.97 -50.73 -53.67
C PRO A 85 37.04 -51.92 -52.68
N PRO A 86 36.25 -53.01 -52.87
CA PRO A 86 35.78 -53.82 -51.75
C PRO A 86 36.76 -54.91 -51.29
N VAL A 87 36.77 -55.16 -49.98
CA VAL A 87 37.28 -56.38 -49.36
C VAL A 87 36.08 -57.21 -48.90
N ILE A 88 36.06 -58.50 -49.25
CA ILE A 88 34.96 -59.42 -48.97
C ILE A 88 35.16 -60.11 -47.61
N ALA A 89 34.08 -60.11 -46.81
CA ALA A 89 33.78 -60.97 -45.67
C ALA A 89 34.68 -60.91 -44.42
N GLN A 90 34.05 -60.50 -43.30
CA GLN A 90 33.74 -61.40 -42.18
C GLN A 90 32.47 -60.90 -41.46
N PRO A 91 31.58 -61.77 -40.93
CA PRO A 91 30.37 -61.32 -40.25
C PRO A 91 30.69 -60.91 -38.80
N GLN A 92 30.59 -59.61 -38.51
CA GLN A 92 30.60 -59.11 -37.13
C GLN A 92 29.16 -58.90 -36.63
N PRO A 93 28.85 -59.19 -35.34
CA PRO A 93 27.55 -58.86 -34.74
C PRO A 93 27.35 -57.33 -34.65
N PRO A 94 26.09 -56.84 -34.59
CA PRO A 94 25.73 -55.52 -35.11
C PRO A 94 26.18 -54.35 -34.22
N ALA A 95 27.13 -53.56 -34.73
CA ALA A 95 27.56 -52.29 -34.13
C ALA A 95 26.54 -51.13 -34.35
N ASP A 96 25.66 -51.25 -35.35
CA ASP A 96 24.78 -50.16 -35.81
C ASP A 96 23.85 -49.64 -34.70
N THR A 97 23.32 -50.55 -33.86
CA THR A 97 22.30 -50.27 -32.84
C THR A 97 22.68 -49.22 -31.79
N GLN A 98 23.97 -49.08 -31.43
CA GLN A 98 24.40 -48.05 -30.47
C GLN A 98 24.48 -46.67 -31.13
N THR A 99 24.99 -46.62 -32.36
CA THR A 99 25.07 -45.39 -33.18
C THR A 99 23.68 -44.84 -33.47
N ASP A 100 22.74 -45.71 -33.85
CA ASP A 100 21.34 -45.36 -34.10
C ASP A 100 20.63 -44.86 -32.83
N ALA A 101 20.90 -45.49 -31.67
CA ALA A 101 20.33 -45.06 -30.38
C ALA A 101 20.82 -43.66 -29.97
N VAL A 102 22.12 -43.37 -30.16
CA VAL A 102 22.70 -42.04 -29.87
C VAL A 102 22.14 -40.98 -30.83
N ALA A 103 22.07 -41.29 -32.14
CA ALA A 103 21.50 -40.39 -33.15
C ALA A 103 20.01 -40.08 -32.87
N THR A 104 19.22 -41.11 -32.50
CA THR A 104 17.81 -40.97 -32.14
C THR A 104 17.63 -40.12 -30.89
N ALA A 105 18.46 -40.32 -29.86
CA ALA A 105 18.42 -39.51 -28.64
C ALA A 105 18.76 -38.03 -28.90
N LEU A 106 19.80 -37.76 -29.70
CA LEU A 106 20.18 -36.40 -30.10
C LEU A 106 19.07 -35.70 -30.90
N ALA A 107 18.47 -36.39 -31.88
CA ALA A 107 17.37 -35.85 -32.67
C ALA A 107 16.14 -35.54 -31.79
N THR A 108 15.76 -36.46 -30.91
CA THR A 108 14.63 -36.30 -29.98
C THR A 108 14.86 -35.16 -29.01
N ALA A 109 16.04 -35.08 -28.40
CA ALA A 109 16.38 -34.02 -27.45
C ALA A 109 16.43 -32.63 -28.11
N ARG A 110 16.96 -32.51 -29.33
CA ARG A 110 16.91 -31.26 -30.10
C ARG A 110 15.49 -30.88 -30.52
N GLN A 111 14.64 -31.85 -30.85
CA GLN A 111 13.22 -31.57 -31.10
C GLN A 111 12.53 -31.06 -29.82
N GLN A 112 12.79 -31.67 -28.65
CA GLN A 112 12.27 -31.20 -27.37
C GLN A 112 12.78 -29.78 -27.02
N GLN A 113 14.05 -29.49 -27.29
CA GLN A 113 14.63 -28.14 -27.16
C GLN A 113 13.91 -27.10 -28.03
N GLN A 114 13.67 -27.42 -29.31
CA GLN A 114 12.93 -26.56 -30.24
C GLN A 114 11.46 -26.35 -29.83
N GLN A 115 10.87 -27.31 -29.12
CA GLN A 115 9.52 -27.23 -28.55
C GLN A 115 9.49 -26.53 -27.17
N GLY A 116 10.61 -26.04 -26.66
CA GLY A 116 10.72 -25.41 -25.33
C GLY A 116 10.65 -26.38 -24.15
N GLN A 117 10.65 -27.70 -24.41
CA GLN A 117 10.55 -28.76 -23.40
C GLN A 117 11.93 -29.08 -22.84
N LEU A 118 12.59 -28.09 -22.25
CA LEU A 118 14.01 -28.15 -21.86
C LEU A 118 14.30 -29.26 -20.83
N GLU A 119 13.45 -29.45 -19.80
CA GLU A 119 13.64 -30.57 -18.87
C GLU A 119 13.49 -31.94 -19.55
N GLN A 120 12.56 -32.07 -20.51
CA GLN A 120 12.34 -33.35 -21.21
C GLN A 120 13.51 -33.68 -22.14
N GLY A 121 14.03 -32.68 -22.86
CA GLY A 121 15.26 -32.81 -23.64
C GLY A 121 16.44 -33.26 -22.78
N LEU A 122 16.62 -32.62 -21.62
CA LEU A 122 17.68 -32.94 -20.67
C LEU A 122 17.54 -34.36 -20.10
N GLN A 123 16.32 -34.78 -19.79
CA GLN A 123 15.99 -36.14 -19.36
C GLN A 123 16.34 -37.17 -20.46
N THR A 124 16.01 -36.89 -21.72
CA THR A 124 16.33 -37.74 -22.88
C THR A 124 17.83 -37.91 -23.05
N VAL A 125 18.61 -36.82 -23.00
CA VAL A 125 20.07 -36.86 -23.11
C VAL A 125 20.71 -37.65 -21.97
N ARG A 126 20.28 -37.42 -20.72
CA ARG A 126 20.76 -38.18 -19.55
C ARG A 126 20.46 -39.67 -19.65
N ASN A 127 19.26 -40.03 -20.11
CA ASN A 127 18.88 -41.43 -20.31
C ASN A 127 19.71 -42.11 -21.40
N ALA A 128 20.19 -41.37 -22.40
CA ALA A 128 21.15 -41.87 -23.39
C ALA A 128 22.56 -42.00 -22.79
N LEU A 129 23.08 -40.97 -22.11
CA LEU A 129 24.40 -41.00 -21.45
C LEU A 129 24.54 -42.13 -20.41
N ARG A 130 23.45 -42.52 -19.72
CA ARG A 130 23.45 -43.68 -18.81
C ARG A 130 23.59 -45.03 -19.52
N LYS A 131 23.25 -45.11 -20.81
CA LYS A 131 23.37 -46.33 -21.64
C LYS A 131 24.66 -46.34 -22.46
N THR A 132 25.09 -45.18 -22.92
CA THR A 132 26.34 -44.94 -23.67
C THR A 132 27.10 -43.80 -23.00
N PRO A 133 27.94 -44.10 -21.99
CA PRO A 133 28.84 -43.13 -21.40
C PRO A 133 29.79 -42.52 -22.45
N ASP A 134 30.38 -41.38 -22.12
CA ASP A 134 31.46 -40.73 -22.88
C ASP A 134 31.14 -40.34 -24.34
N GLN A 135 29.86 -40.24 -24.71
CA GLN A 135 29.44 -39.71 -26.01
C GLN A 135 29.53 -38.17 -26.05
N PRO A 136 30.50 -37.58 -26.78
CA PRO A 136 30.81 -36.15 -26.67
C PRO A 136 29.67 -35.26 -27.18
N GLN A 137 28.90 -35.72 -28.17
CA GLN A 137 27.75 -34.98 -28.71
C GLN A 137 26.60 -34.89 -27.70
N LEU A 138 26.39 -35.94 -26.89
CA LEU A 138 25.38 -35.94 -25.83
C LEU A 138 25.82 -35.09 -24.63
N LEU A 139 27.10 -35.14 -24.23
CA LEU A 139 27.64 -34.30 -23.15
C LEU A 139 27.55 -32.80 -23.50
N LEU A 140 27.84 -32.44 -24.75
CA LEU A 140 27.70 -31.07 -25.25
C LEU A 140 26.23 -30.61 -25.23
N LEU A 141 25.30 -31.45 -25.72
CA LEU A 141 23.86 -31.13 -25.70
C LEU A 141 23.28 -31.08 -24.27
N GLU A 142 23.78 -31.91 -23.34
CA GLU A 142 23.41 -31.79 -21.91
C GLU A 142 23.80 -30.41 -21.38
N THR A 143 25.02 -29.95 -21.68
CA THR A 143 25.52 -28.64 -21.24
C THR A 143 24.72 -27.48 -21.86
N GLU A 144 24.39 -27.55 -23.14
CA GLU A 144 23.51 -26.58 -23.82
C GLU A 144 22.13 -26.51 -23.17
N LEU A 145 21.49 -27.66 -22.92
CA LEU A 145 20.16 -27.75 -22.31
C LEU A 145 20.16 -27.29 -20.85
N GLN A 146 21.18 -27.64 -20.07
CA GLN A 146 21.36 -27.17 -18.70
C GLN A 146 21.51 -25.64 -18.63
N THR A 147 22.26 -25.07 -19.59
CA THR A 147 22.44 -23.60 -19.71
C THR A 147 21.14 -22.93 -20.12
N ALA A 148 20.43 -23.47 -21.11
CA ALA A 148 19.14 -22.95 -21.56
C ALA A 148 18.08 -22.99 -20.45
N LEU A 149 18.02 -24.07 -19.67
CA LEU A 149 17.11 -24.20 -18.53
C LEU A 149 17.42 -23.15 -17.46
N SER A 150 18.69 -22.99 -17.10
CA SER A 150 19.14 -21.99 -16.11
C SER A 150 18.85 -20.56 -16.56
N ALA A 151 18.91 -20.28 -17.88
CA ALA A 151 18.56 -18.98 -18.45
C ALA A 151 17.04 -18.76 -18.59
N ALA A 152 16.24 -19.84 -18.56
CA ALA A 152 14.78 -19.80 -18.56
C ALA A 152 14.17 -19.72 -17.15
N GLN A 153 14.95 -19.94 -16.09
CA GLN A 153 14.53 -19.58 -14.74
C GLN A 153 14.25 -18.07 -14.66
N PRO A 154 13.10 -17.63 -14.12
CA PRO A 154 12.87 -16.22 -13.89
C PRO A 154 13.92 -15.69 -12.92
N ALA A 155 14.58 -14.59 -13.29
CA ALA A 155 15.54 -13.92 -12.42
C ALA A 155 14.87 -13.59 -11.09
N THR A 156 15.46 -14.01 -9.98
CA THR A 156 14.99 -13.63 -8.65
C THR A 156 15.14 -12.11 -8.51
N PRO A 157 14.07 -11.36 -8.18
CA PRO A 157 14.15 -9.91 -8.08
C PRO A 157 15.16 -9.54 -6.99
N THR A 158 16.04 -8.58 -7.31
CA THR A 158 17.06 -8.13 -6.36
C THR A 158 16.40 -7.33 -5.23
N ALA A 159 17.12 -7.16 -4.11
CA ALA A 159 16.62 -6.27 -3.04
C ALA A 159 16.32 -4.86 -3.56
N ALA A 160 17.09 -4.34 -4.52
CA ALA A 160 16.85 -3.03 -5.13
C ALA A 160 15.53 -2.98 -5.91
N ASP A 161 15.22 -4.01 -6.71
CA ASP A 161 13.96 -4.12 -7.45
C ASP A 161 12.75 -4.16 -6.50
N ILE A 162 12.88 -4.94 -5.42
CA ILE A 162 11.85 -5.09 -4.39
C ILE A 162 11.64 -3.77 -3.64
N ILE A 163 12.72 -3.07 -3.26
CA ILE A 163 12.65 -1.76 -2.60
C ILE A 163 11.95 -0.74 -3.52
N ALA A 164 12.33 -0.68 -4.80
CA ALA A 164 11.69 0.22 -5.77
C ALA A 164 10.18 -0.08 -5.93
N GLN A 165 9.81 -1.35 -6.05
CA GLN A 165 8.41 -1.76 -6.14
C GLN A 165 7.62 -1.48 -4.85
N ALA A 166 8.22 -1.73 -3.68
CA ALA A 166 7.62 -1.41 -2.38
C ALA A 166 7.42 0.11 -2.21
N GLN A 167 8.39 0.93 -2.63
CA GLN A 167 8.26 2.39 -2.64
C GLN A 167 7.16 2.86 -3.59
N GLN A 168 7.00 2.21 -4.75
CA GLN A 168 5.88 2.50 -5.67
C GLN A 168 4.52 2.16 -5.03
N LEU A 169 4.40 1.00 -4.39
CA LEU A 169 3.18 0.61 -3.65
C LEU A 169 2.85 1.61 -2.52
N ARG A 170 3.88 2.07 -1.78
CA ARG A 170 3.75 3.13 -0.76
C ARG A 170 3.24 4.44 -1.36
N GLN A 171 3.76 4.88 -2.51
CA GLN A 171 3.28 6.08 -3.22
C GLN A 171 1.82 5.94 -3.72
N GLN A 172 1.38 4.72 -4.02
CA GLN A 172 0.00 4.41 -4.38
C GLN A 172 -0.93 4.24 -3.16
N GLY A 173 -0.43 4.44 -1.93
CA GLY A 173 -1.19 4.24 -0.69
C GLY A 173 -1.41 2.77 -0.30
N GLN A 174 -0.79 1.82 -1.00
CA GLN A 174 -0.94 0.38 -0.80
C GLN A 174 0.11 -0.12 0.22
N LEU A 175 0.07 0.43 1.44
CA LEU A 175 1.08 0.23 2.47
C LEU A 175 1.19 -1.22 2.93
N GLU A 176 0.06 -1.92 3.04
CA GLU A 176 -0.02 -3.31 3.47
C GLU A 176 0.58 -4.23 2.41
N GLN A 177 0.32 -3.96 1.12
CA GLN A 177 0.92 -4.70 0.01
C GLN A 177 2.43 -4.45 -0.07
N SER A 178 2.86 -3.19 0.11
CA SER A 178 4.27 -2.82 0.23
C SER A 178 4.97 -3.58 1.37
N LEU A 179 4.32 -3.64 2.54
CA LEU A 179 4.84 -4.34 3.70
C LEU A 179 4.90 -5.87 3.49
N THR A 180 3.87 -6.48 2.89
CA THR A 180 3.88 -7.91 2.54
C THR A 180 4.99 -8.24 1.55
N LEU A 181 5.21 -7.40 0.53
CA LEU A 181 6.30 -7.57 -0.44
C LEU A 181 7.67 -7.57 0.24
N VAL A 182 7.92 -6.59 1.13
CA VAL A 182 9.18 -6.49 1.89
C VAL A 182 9.37 -7.66 2.86
N GLN A 183 8.30 -8.13 3.52
CA GLN A 183 8.36 -9.32 4.39
C GLN A 183 8.74 -10.59 3.61
N ASN A 184 8.13 -10.82 2.45
CA ASN A 184 8.45 -11.95 1.58
C ASN A 184 9.90 -11.89 1.05
N ALA A 185 10.45 -10.70 0.90
CA ALA A 185 11.85 -10.49 0.55
C ALA A 185 12.80 -10.78 1.71
N LEU A 186 12.50 -10.29 2.92
CA LEU A 186 13.27 -10.57 4.13
C LEU A 186 13.27 -12.05 4.50
N ALA A 187 12.19 -12.80 4.21
CA ALA A 187 12.17 -14.25 4.38
C ALA A 187 13.21 -14.98 3.50
N GLN A 188 13.55 -14.40 2.34
CA GLN A 188 14.59 -14.92 1.44
C GLN A 188 15.98 -14.30 1.70
N GLN A 189 16.02 -13.07 2.22
CA GLN A 189 17.24 -12.29 2.45
C GLN A 189 17.27 -11.67 3.87
N PRO A 190 17.37 -12.47 4.95
CA PRO A 190 17.20 -11.96 6.33
C PRO A 190 18.25 -10.92 6.76
N GLN A 191 19.43 -10.99 6.13
CA GLN A 191 20.58 -10.11 6.42
C GLN A 191 20.53 -8.78 5.63
N ASN A 192 19.52 -8.55 4.79
CA ASN A 192 19.41 -7.28 4.07
C ASN A 192 18.89 -6.16 4.99
N ASP A 193 19.75 -5.20 5.31
CA ASP A 193 19.44 -4.11 6.23
C ASP A 193 18.47 -3.08 5.62
N ASP A 194 18.57 -2.78 4.33
CA ASP A 194 17.70 -1.81 3.64
C ASP A 194 16.23 -2.26 3.63
N LEU A 195 15.99 -3.55 3.36
CA LEU A 195 14.66 -4.16 3.46
C LEU A 195 14.14 -4.13 4.90
N ARG A 196 15.00 -4.32 5.91
CA ARG A 196 14.62 -4.28 7.33
C ARG A 196 14.26 -2.86 7.78
N ASN A 197 15.01 -1.86 7.33
CA ASN A 197 14.71 -0.45 7.56
C ASN A 197 13.37 -0.06 6.91
N LEU A 198 13.16 -0.45 5.65
CA LEU A 198 11.90 -0.19 4.93
C LEU A 198 10.70 -0.89 5.58
N GLN A 199 10.87 -2.11 6.12
CA GLN A 199 9.84 -2.80 6.90
C GLN A 199 9.43 -1.98 8.13
N GLN A 200 10.39 -1.45 8.88
CA GLN A 200 10.15 -0.64 10.06
C GLN A 200 9.45 0.69 9.71
N GLU A 201 9.90 1.37 8.65
CA GLU A 201 9.24 2.58 8.15
C GLU A 201 7.77 2.34 7.78
N LEU A 202 7.48 1.25 7.05
CA LEU A 202 6.12 0.89 6.64
C LEU A 202 5.23 0.55 7.85
N GLN A 203 5.74 -0.23 8.80
CA GLN A 203 5.03 -0.55 10.04
C GLN A 203 4.72 0.70 10.87
N ALA A 204 5.69 1.61 11.04
CA ALA A 204 5.49 2.87 11.74
C ALA A 204 4.48 3.78 11.02
N THR A 205 4.52 3.82 9.68
CA THR A 205 3.57 4.60 8.86
C THR A 205 2.14 4.08 9.01
N ILE A 206 1.94 2.75 8.94
CA ILE A 206 0.63 2.12 9.13
C ILE A 206 0.09 2.42 10.53
N ALA A 207 0.89 2.19 11.57
CA ALA A 207 0.48 2.43 12.96
C ALA A 207 0.11 3.90 13.24
N ASP A 208 0.85 4.88 12.70
CA ASP A 208 0.50 6.29 12.82
C ASP A 208 -0.81 6.63 12.08
N LEU A 209 -1.06 6.05 10.89
CA LEU A 209 -2.32 6.25 10.18
C LEU A 209 -3.52 5.64 10.92
N GLU A 210 -3.37 4.45 11.50
CA GLU A 210 -4.38 3.83 12.36
C GLU A 210 -4.70 4.70 13.58
N GLN A 211 -3.66 5.18 14.29
CA GLN A 211 -3.82 6.09 15.42
C GLN A 211 -4.49 7.41 15.01
N ARG A 212 -4.11 8.01 13.87
CA ARG A 212 -4.76 9.22 13.33
C ARG A 212 -6.24 8.99 13.04
N SER A 213 -6.59 7.87 12.42
CA SER A 213 -7.97 7.49 12.11
C SER A 213 -8.80 7.31 13.39
N GLN A 214 -8.25 6.61 14.38
CA GLN A 214 -8.90 6.39 15.67
C GLN A 214 -9.10 7.70 16.45
N VAL A 215 -8.07 8.55 16.52
CA VAL A 215 -8.15 9.89 17.14
C VAL A 215 -9.17 10.77 16.43
N ALA A 216 -9.23 10.78 15.09
CA ALA A 216 -10.22 11.55 14.34
C ALA A 216 -11.67 11.09 14.62
N SER A 217 -11.89 9.78 14.77
CA SER A 217 -13.20 9.24 15.18
C SER A 217 -13.61 9.67 16.61
N LEU A 218 -12.64 9.71 17.52
CA LEU A 218 -12.84 10.16 18.89
C LEU A 218 -13.08 11.67 18.97
N ILE A 219 -12.37 12.49 18.17
CA ILE A 219 -12.63 13.92 17.99
C ILE A 219 -14.07 14.15 17.51
N ALA A 220 -14.53 13.45 16.47
CA ALA A 220 -15.89 13.59 15.97
C ALA A 220 -16.95 13.18 17.02
N THR A 221 -16.67 12.12 17.79
CA THR A 221 -17.52 11.68 18.90
C THR A 221 -17.57 12.72 20.02
N ALA A 222 -16.43 13.30 20.37
CA ALA A 222 -16.31 14.34 21.38
C ALA A 222 -17.07 15.62 21.00
N GLN A 223 -16.90 16.09 19.76
CA GLN A 223 -17.62 17.23 19.19
C GLN A 223 -19.14 17.01 19.23
N LYS A 224 -19.61 15.84 18.78
CA LYS A 224 -21.03 15.46 18.82
C LYS A 224 -21.58 15.45 20.24
N GLY A 225 -20.83 14.87 21.19
CA GLY A 225 -21.20 14.86 22.61
C GLY A 225 -21.34 16.28 23.18
N LEU A 226 -20.41 17.18 22.86
CA LEU A 226 -20.44 18.58 23.28
C LEU A 226 -21.64 19.33 22.68
N GLN A 227 -21.91 19.18 21.37
CA GLN A 227 -23.06 19.79 20.69
C GLN A 227 -24.40 19.32 21.28
N GLN A 228 -24.49 18.04 21.65
CA GLN A 228 -25.68 17.45 22.28
C GLN A 228 -25.76 17.71 23.80
N ASN A 229 -24.85 18.52 24.35
CA ASN A 229 -24.70 18.79 25.78
C ASN A 229 -24.48 17.52 26.64
N ASN A 230 -24.10 16.40 26.01
CA ASN A 230 -23.68 15.15 26.65
C ASN A 230 -22.19 15.23 26.96
N LEU A 231 -21.86 16.01 27.99
CA LEU A 231 -20.48 16.31 28.38
C LEU A 231 -19.71 15.08 28.88
N ASN A 232 -20.41 14.04 29.36
CA ASN A 232 -19.78 12.81 29.82
C ASN A 232 -19.31 11.94 28.65
N ALA A 233 -20.13 11.76 27.60
CA ALA A 233 -19.68 11.11 26.38
C ALA A 233 -18.55 11.90 25.69
N SER A 234 -18.62 13.24 25.75
CA SER A 234 -17.57 14.11 25.22
C SER A 234 -16.23 13.93 25.96
N ARG A 235 -16.22 13.97 27.30
CA ARG A 235 -15.03 13.71 28.13
C ARG A 235 -14.44 12.32 27.88
N ALA A 236 -15.26 11.27 27.88
CA ALA A 236 -14.78 9.90 27.68
C ALA A 236 -14.07 9.72 26.31
N ALA A 237 -14.61 10.33 25.24
CA ALA A 237 -13.97 10.29 23.93
C ALA A 237 -12.65 11.09 23.90
N ILE A 238 -12.60 12.24 24.59
CA ILE A 238 -11.38 13.07 24.71
C ILE A 238 -10.29 12.33 25.48
N GLU A 239 -10.62 11.71 26.61
CA GLU A 239 -9.70 10.95 27.46
C GLU A 239 -9.11 9.75 26.69
N GLN A 240 -9.93 9.00 25.95
CA GLN A 240 -9.47 7.92 25.08
C GLN A 240 -8.56 8.44 23.97
N GLY A 241 -8.91 9.56 23.33
CA GLY A 241 -8.10 10.15 22.28
C GLY A 241 -6.73 10.65 22.77
N LEU A 242 -6.69 11.26 23.96
CA LEU A 242 -5.45 11.71 24.60
C LEU A 242 -4.62 10.54 25.14
N ALA A 243 -5.23 9.41 25.49
CA ALA A 243 -4.47 8.19 25.80
C ALA A 243 -3.74 7.62 24.58
N ILE A 244 -4.29 7.78 23.37
CA ILE A 244 -3.64 7.41 22.10
C ILE A 244 -2.61 8.47 21.70
N ARG A 245 -2.95 9.76 21.82
CA ARG A 245 -2.09 10.89 21.45
C ARG A 245 -2.14 12.01 22.50
N PRO A 246 -1.24 11.97 23.52
CA PRO A 246 -1.27 12.92 24.65
C PRO A 246 -1.11 14.40 24.28
N GLY A 247 -0.47 14.68 23.15
CA GLY A 247 -0.22 16.04 22.66
C GLY A 247 -1.21 16.55 21.60
N ASP A 248 -2.34 15.88 21.37
CA ASP A 248 -3.27 16.29 20.32
C ASP A 248 -3.94 17.64 20.62
N THR A 249 -3.65 18.63 19.78
CA THR A 249 -4.07 20.02 20.01
C THR A 249 -5.58 20.22 19.91
N GLU A 250 -6.28 19.41 19.11
CA GLU A 250 -7.73 19.53 18.95
C GLU A 250 -8.45 18.92 20.15
N LEU A 251 -8.02 17.75 20.61
CA LEU A 251 -8.54 17.14 21.84
C LEU A 251 -8.30 18.03 23.07
N LEU A 252 -7.13 18.65 23.20
CA LEU A 252 -6.84 19.62 24.28
C LEU A 252 -7.67 20.92 24.15
N ALA A 253 -8.11 21.30 22.95
CA ALA A 253 -9.06 22.39 22.76
C ALA A 253 -10.48 21.98 23.16
N LEU A 254 -10.93 20.80 22.75
CA LEU A 254 -12.23 20.24 23.13
C LEU A 254 -12.34 20.03 24.65
N GLN A 255 -11.29 19.54 25.31
CA GLN A 255 -11.26 19.37 26.76
C GLN A 255 -11.55 20.68 27.50
N ARG A 256 -10.92 21.79 27.06
CA ARG A 256 -11.16 23.13 27.60
C ARG A 256 -12.60 23.60 27.37
N GLN A 257 -13.16 23.36 26.19
CA GLN A 257 -14.56 23.70 25.89
C GLN A 257 -15.57 22.93 26.77
N VAL A 258 -15.36 21.61 26.92
CA VAL A 258 -16.23 20.75 27.74
C VAL A 258 -16.15 21.12 29.22
N ASN A 259 -14.96 21.44 29.72
CA ASN A 259 -14.77 21.91 31.10
C ASN A 259 -15.41 23.29 31.34
N ALA A 260 -15.27 24.22 30.39
CA ALA A 260 -15.94 25.52 30.47
C ALA A 260 -17.48 25.38 30.44
N ARG A 261 -18.02 24.48 29.61
CA ARG A 261 -19.45 24.18 29.54
C ARG A 261 -19.97 23.53 30.82
N GLN A 262 -19.21 22.62 31.43
CA GLN A 262 -19.55 22.05 32.74
C GLN A 262 -19.59 23.14 33.82
N ALA A 263 -18.55 23.97 33.92
CA ALA A 263 -18.49 25.04 34.91
C ALA A 263 -19.62 26.07 34.76
N ALA A 264 -20.15 26.27 33.54
CA ALA A 264 -21.36 27.07 33.33
C ALA A 264 -22.61 26.38 33.91
N LEU A 265 -22.84 25.10 33.59
CA LEU A 265 -23.98 24.33 34.13
C LEU A 265 -23.96 24.26 35.66
N ASP A 266 -22.78 24.06 36.27
CA ASP A 266 -22.62 24.01 37.73
C ASP A 266 -22.95 25.37 38.39
N ARG A 267 -22.60 26.48 37.73
CA ARG A 267 -22.96 27.84 38.17
C ARG A 267 -24.47 28.06 38.06
N ASP A 268 -25.09 27.69 36.94
CA ASP A 268 -26.52 27.86 36.71
C ASP A 268 -27.34 27.06 37.74
N GLN A 269 -26.95 25.82 38.02
CA GLN A 269 -27.55 24.99 39.08
C GLN A 269 -27.39 25.63 40.47
N LYS A 270 -26.20 26.15 40.79
CA LYS A 270 -25.95 26.82 42.07
C LYS A 270 -26.80 28.09 42.22
N ILE A 271 -26.89 28.90 41.18
CA ILE A 271 -27.74 30.11 41.14
C ILE A 271 -29.22 29.72 41.34
N ALA A 272 -29.72 28.71 40.63
CA ALA A 272 -31.10 28.24 40.78
C ALA A 272 -31.40 27.77 42.21
N SER A 273 -30.50 27.01 42.83
CA SER A 273 -30.68 26.54 44.22
C SER A 273 -30.66 27.68 45.25
N LEU A 274 -29.86 28.74 45.02
CA LEU A 274 -29.86 29.93 45.86
C LEU A 274 -31.16 30.75 45.76
N TYR A 275 -31.73 30.88 44.55
CA TYR A 275 -33.05 31.52 44.38
C TYR A 275 -34.14 30.76 45.13
N GLN A 276 -34.19 29.43 45.00
CA GLN A 276 -35.18 28.60 45.72
C GLN A 276 -35.06 28.72 47.24
N GLN A 277 -33.83 28.79 47.79
CA GLN A 277 -33.60 29.01 49.22
C GLN A 277 -34.06 30.41 49.67
N ALA A 278 -33.81 31.45 48.87
CA ALA A 278 -34.25 32.81 49.18
C ALA A 278 -35.79 32.92 49.19
N GLU A 279 -36.47 32.30 48.23
CA GLU A 279 -37.95 32.24 48.18
C GLU A 279 -38.52 31.54 49.42
N GLN A 280 -37.96 30.39 49.82
CA GLN A 280 -38.39 29.67 51.04
C GLN A 280 -38.21 30.50 52.31
N GLN A 281 -37.08 31.22 52.45
CA GLN A 281 -36.83 32.09 53.61
C GLN A 281 -37.78 33.30 53.65
N LEU A 282 -38.16 33.85 52.49
CA LEU A 282 -39.16 34.92 52.41
C LEU A 282 -40.56 34.43 52.81
N GLN A 283 -40.95 33.23 52.36
CA GLN A 283 -42.23 32.61 52.75
C GLN A 283 -42.28 32.31 54.25
N GLN A 284 -41.20 31.78 54.84
CA GLN A 284 -41.10 31.55 56.29
C GLN A 284 -41.25 32.86 57.07
N LYS A 285 -40.51 33.90 56.72
CA LYS A 285 -40.62 35.22 57.38
C LYS A 285 -41.99 35.88 57.23
N GLN A 286 -42.73 35.60 56.14
CA GLN A 286 -44.10 36.09 55.96
C GLN A 286 -45.11 35.32 56.82
N LEU A 287 -44.90 34.02 57.04
CA LEU A 287 -45.68 33.22 57.99
C LEU A 287 -45.43 33.66 59.44
N ASP A 288 -44.17 33.83 59.82
CA ASP A 288 -43.78 34.29 61.17
C ASP A 288 -44.31 35.69 61.51
N ALA A 289 -44.51 36.54 60.50
CA ALA A 289 -45.07 37.90 60.65
C ALA A 289 -46.61 37.95 60.62
N ALA A 290 -47.28 36.82 60.40
CA ALA A 290 -48.74 36.71 60.30
C ALA A 290 -49.38 35.98 61.51
N LEU A 291 -48.57 35.56 62.48
CA LEU A 291 -48.94 34.90 63.74
C LEU A 291 -48.79 35.84 64.94
#